data_AF-A0A969YKH5-F1
#
_entry.id   AF-A0A969YKH5-F1
#
_cell.length_a   1.000
_cell.length_b   1.000
_cell.length_c   1.000
_cell.angle_alpha   90.00
_cell.angle_beta   90.00
_cell.angle_gamma   90.00
#
_symmetry.space_group_name_H-M   'P 1'
#
loop_
_entity.id
_entity.type
_entity.pdbx_description
1 polymer ?
#
loop_
_entity_poly.entity_id
_entity_poly.type
_entity_poly.pdbx_seq_one_letter_code
_entity_poly.pdbx_strand_id
1 'polypeptide(L)' 'MSLIPIVIEQSSRGERAFDIYSRLLRDRIIFLGTAITDDIANLIIAQMLFLES' A
#
# COMPACT_ATOMS: atom_id res chain seq x y z
N MET A 1 -9.51 15.47 3.58
CA MET A 1 -8.95 14.12 3.78
C MET A 1 -10.07 13.13 3.99
N SER A 2 -10.20 12.12 3.14
CA SER A 2 -10.94 10.90 3.50
C SER A 2 -10.10 10.10 4.50
N LEU A 3 -10.68 9.64 5.62
CA LEU A 3 -9.99 8.71 6.50
C LEU A 3 -9.68 7.43 5.72
N ILE A 4 -8.41 7.06 5.66
CA ILE A 4 -8.00 5.74 5.16
C ILE A 4 -8.15 4.77 6.34
N PRO A 5 -8.94 3.69 6.21
CA PRO A 5 -9.11 2.71 7.28
C PRO A 5 -7.78 2.06 7.68
N ILE A 6 -7.61 1.84 8.98
CA ILE A 6 -6.46 1.16 9.57
C ILE A 6 -6.86 -0.28 9.88
N VAL A 7 -6.00 -1.22 9.51
CA VAL A 7 -6.12 -2.66 9.79
C VAL A 7 -5.10 -3.05 10.85
N ILE A 8 -5.52 -3.82 11.84
CA ILE A 8 -4.66 -4.33 12.91
C ILE A 8 -4.37 -5.80 12.60
N GLU A 9 -3.08 -6.15 12.48
CA GLU A 9 -2.62 -7.52 12.26
C GLU A 9 -1.91 -8.04 13.50
N GLN A 10 -2.35 -9.19 14.02
CA GLN A 10 -1.69 -9.88 15.12
C GLN A 10 -0.53 -10.71 14.57
N SER A 11 0.69 -10.32 14.92
CA SER A 11 1.90 -11.13 14.69
C SER A 11 2.33 -11.81 15.99
N SER A 12 3.13 -12.86 15.87
CA SER A 12 3.71 -13.57 17.02
C SER A 12 4.62 -12.70 17.91
N ARG A 13 4.95 -11.47 17.50
CA ARG A 13 5.68 -10.46 18.29
C ARG A 13 4.82 -9.26 18.74
N GLY A 14 3.50 -9.30 18.52
CA GLY A 14 2.56 -8.25 18.91
C GLY A 14 1.67 -7.74 17.78
N GLU A 15 0.89 -6.70 18.07
CA GLU A 15 -0.03 -6.05 17.12
C GLU A 15 0.71 -5.01 16.27
N ARG A 16 0.54 -5.08 14.94
CA ARG A 16 0.97 -4.01 14.03
C ARG A 16 -0.23 -3.43 13.30
N ALA A 17 -0.35 -2.11 13.35
CA ALA A 17 -1.36 -1.36 12.60
C ALA A 17 -0.78 -0.93 11.26
N PHE A 18 -1.54 -1.14 10.18
CA PHE A 18 -1.22 -0.68 8.84
C PHE A 18 -2.44 0.02 8.26
N ASP A 19 -2.24 1.00 7.39
CA ASP A 19 -3.34 1.43 6.53
C ASP A 19 -3.71 0.29 5.55
N ILE A 20 -4.95 0.29 5.09
CA ILE A 20 -5.47 -0.75 4.20
C ILE A 20 -4.65 -0.90 2.91
N TYR A 21 -4.10 0.18 2.35
CA TYR A 21 -3.32 0.12 1.11
C TYR A 21 -1.97 -0.55 1.35
N SER A 22 -1.27 -0.22 2.43
CA SER A 22 -0.03 -0.91 2.82
C SER A 22 -0.26 -2.40 3.07
N ARG A 23 -1.40 -2.77 3.66
CA ARG A 23 -1.76 -4.18 3.87
C ARG A 23 -1.99 -4.93 2.56
N LEU A 24 -2.63 -4.29 1.58
CA LEU A 24 -2.89 -4.88 0.27
C LEU A 24 -1.64 -4.90 -0.62
N LEU A 25 -0.74 -3.92 -0.47
CA LEU A 25 0.55 -3.91 -1.15
C LEU A 25 1.38 -5.14 -0.77
N ARG A 26 1.34 -5.59 0.50
CA ARG A 26 1.96 -6.88 0.91
C ARG A 26 1.42 -8.10 0.16
N ASP A 27 0.13 -8.08 -0.16
CA ASP A 27 -0.50 -9.11 -0.99
C ASP A 27 -0.27 -8.89 -2.49
N ARG A 28 0.69 -8.00 -2.83
CA ARG A 28 1.09 -7.62 -4.19
C ARG A 28 -0.02 -6.92 -4.99
N ILE A 29 -0.89 -6.20 -4.30
CA ILE A 29 -1.99 -5.44 -4.93
C ILE A 29 -1.66 -3.94 -4.91
N ILE A 30 -1.63 -3.33 -6.09
CA ILE A 30 -1.43 -1.89 -6.30
C ILE A 30 -2.73 -1.27 -6.78
N PHE A 31 -3.14 -0.14 -6.18
CA PHE A 31 -4.34 0.59 -6.57
C PHE A 31 -4.01 1.81 -7.42
N LEU A 32 -4.69 1.95 -8.55
CA LEU A 32 -4.73 3.16 -9.36
C LEU A 32 -6.16 3.70 -9.36
N GLY A 33 -6.42 4.69 -8.50
CA GLY A 33 -7.74 5.30 -8.33
C GLY A 33 -7.89 6.70 -8.94
N THR A 34 -6.82 7.25 -9.50
CA THR A 34 -6.77 8.62 -10.02
C THR A 34 -6.29 8.64 -11.47
N ALA A 35 -6.42 9.78 -12.13
CA ALA A 35 -5.79 9.98 -13.43
C ALA A 35 -4.28 9.74 -13.34
N ILE A 36 -3.71 9.21 -14.43
CA ILE A 36 -2.27 8.99 -14.52
C ILE A 36 -1.61 10.33 -14.82
N THR A 37 -0.77 10.75 -13.88
CA THR A 37 0.18 11.85 -14.03
C THR A 37 1.59 11.31 -13.81
N ASP A 38 2.62 12.09 -14.11
CA ASP A 38 4.01 11.68 -13.92
C ASP A 38 4.28 11.30 -12.45
N ASP A 39 3.71 12.02 -11.49
CA ASP A 39 3.84 11.70 -10.07
C ASP A 39 3.21 10.34 -9.70
N ILE A 40 2.01 10.06 -10.21
CA ILE A 40 1.32 8.79 -9.99
C ILE A 40 2.08 7.64 -10.66
N ALA A 41 2.59 7.86 -11.88
CA ALA A 41 3.40 6.87 -12.58
C ALA A 41 4.67 6.51 -11.79
N ASN A 42 5.39 7.52 -11.27
CA ASN A 42 6.57 7.31 -10.44
C ASN A 42 6.26 6.51 -9.16
N LEU A 43 5.12 6.80 -8.50
CA LEU A 43 4.69 6.05 -7.32
C LEU A 43 4.39 4.58 -7.63
N ILE A 44 3.71 4.30 -8.75
CA ILE A 44 3.41 2.93 -9.18
C ILE A 44 4.70 2.18 -9.49
N ILE A 45 5.62 2.79 -10.24
CA ILE A 45 6.91 2.17 -10.58
C ILE A 45 7.70 1.83 -9.30
N ALA A 46 7.75 2.75 -8.34
CA ALA A 46 8.40 2.50 -7.06
C ALA A 46 7.77 1.32 -6.30
N GLN A 47 6.43 1.21 -6.29
CA GLN A 47 5.72 0.09 -5.68
C GLN A 47 6.00 -1.23 -6.41
N MET A 48 6.08 -1.23 -7.74
CA MET A 48 6.42 -2.43 -8.52
C MET A 48 7.83 -2.93 -8.22
N LEU A 49 8.83 -2.03 -8.21
CA LEU A 49 10.22 -2.37 -7.88
C LEU A 49 10.35 -2.87 -6.43
N PHE A 50 9.61 -2.28 -5.49
CA PHE A 50 9.57 -2.75 -4.10
C PHE A 50 8.99 -4.16 -3.95
N LEU A 51 8.04 -4.56 -4.80
CA LEU A 51 7.44 -5.90 -4.75
C LEU A 51 8.28 -6.97 -5.46
N GLU A 52 9.21 -6.55 -6.32
CA GLU A 52 10.17 -7.43 -6.99
C GLU A 52 11.32 -7.84 -6.06
N SER A 53 11.75 -6.93 -5.17
CA SER A 53 12.84 -7.16 -4.21
C SER A 53 12.48 -8.12 -3.07
#